data_AF-A0AAW9J4E3-F1
#
_entry.id   AF-A0AAW9J4E3-F1
#
_cell.length_a   1.000
_cell.length_b   1.000
_cell.length_c   1.000
_cell.angle_alpha   90.00
_cell.angle_beta   90.00
_cell.angle_gamma   90.00
#
_symmetry.space_group_name_H-M   'P 1'
#
loop_
_entity.id
_entity.type
_entity.pdbx_description
1 polymer ?
#
loop_
_entity_poly.entity_id
_entity_poly.type
_entity_poly.pdbx_seq_one_letter_code
_entity_poly.pdbx_strand_id
1 'polypeptide(L)'
;YLYFKEMNIDKNKLDSKERDYFVLSKGHAAPALYSTLIEKDLIDKNEVKNLRKIGSILQGHPDSKKIKAVDISTGSLGQGISNAVGLAIASKINEDKNRVYALLGDGELQEGIVWEAFMSAAHY
;
A
#
# COMPACT_ATOMS: atom_id res chain seq x y z
N TYR A 1 -7.33 4.87 11.69
CA TYR A 1 -7.20 6.33 11.45
C TYR A 1 -7.03 6.63 9.96
N LEU A 2 -5.91 6.24 9.32
CA LEU A 2 -5.60 6.59 7.92
C LEU A 2 -6.78 6.39 6.95
N TYR A 3 -7.23 5.16 6.72
CA TYR A 3 -8.33 4.84 5.79
C TYR A 3 -9.71 5.42 6.15
N PHE A 4 -9.94 5.77 7.42
CA PHE A 4 -11.26 6.15 7.92
C PHE A 4 -11.42 7.65 8.16
N LYS A 5 -10.31 8.41 8.22
CA LYS A 5 -10.33 9.83 8.53
C LYS A 5 -9.39 10.68 7.68
N GLU A 6 -8.16 10.21 7.41
CA GLU A 6 -7.13 11.05 6.78
C GLU A 6 -7.09 10.89 5.27
N MET A 7 -7.10 9.64 4.78
CA MET A 7 -6.89 9.35 3.38
C MET A 7 -8.14 9.62 2.55
N ASN A 8 -7.95 10.29 1.40
CA ASN A 8 -8.96 10.39 0.35
C ASN A 8 -9.05 9.07 -0.42
N ILE A 9 -9.80 8.10 0.10
CA ILE A 9 -10.05 6.81 -0.57
C ILE A 9 -11.44 6.28 -0.24
N ASP A 10 -12.16 5.86 -1.28
CA ASP A 10 -13.45 5.19 -1.20
C ASP A 10 -13.67 4.31 -2.45
N LYS A 11 -14.77 3.54 -2.45
CA LYS A 11 -15.10 2.59 -3.51
C LYS A 11 -15.26 3.23 -4.90
N ASN A 12 -15.71 4.48 -4.96
CA ASN A 12 -15.94 5.21 -6.21
C ASN A 12 -14.67 5.86 -6.74
N LYS A 13 -13.66 6.03 -5.88
CA LYS A 13 -12.39 6.69 -6.20
C LYS A 13 -11.24 5.73 -6.50
N LEU A 14 -11.44 4.42 -6.52
CA LEU A 14 -10.32 3.46 -6.68
C LEU A 14 -9.49 3.68 -7.97
N ASP A 15 -10.11 4.16 -9.05
CA ASP A 15 -9.42 4.55 -10.30
C ASP A 15 -9.05 6.03 -10.39
N SER A 16 -9.44 6.84 -9.39
CA SER A 16 -9.20 8.27 -9.41
C SER A 16 -7.71 8.56 -9.18
N LYS A 17 -7.16 9.50 -9.95
CA LYS A 17 -5.81 10.05 -9.72
C LYS A 17 -5.74 10.94 -8.48
N GLU A 18 -6.88 11.44 -8.01
CA GLU A 18 -6.95 12.34 -6.86
C GLU A 18 -6.92 11.59 -5.52
N ARG A 19 -6.98 10.25 -5.54
CA ARG A 19 -6.96 9.45 -4.31
C ARG A 19 -5.57 9.41 -3.70
N ASP A 20 -5.54 9.28 -2.38
CA ASP A 20 -4.30 8.97 -1.67
C ASP A 20 -3.89 7.50 -1.90
N TYR A 21 -2.58 7.27 -1.86
CA TYR A 21 -1.99 5.94 -1.98
C TYR A 21 -1.49 5.45 -0.61
N PHE A 22 -1.59 4.14 -0.38
CA PHE A 22 -1.02 3.48 0.79
C PHE A 22 -0.22 2.25 0.39
N VAL A 23 1.04 2.22 0.82
CA VAL A 23 1.95 1.10 0.60
C VAL A 23 2.29 0.43 1.92
N LEU A 24 1.85 -0.82 2.09
CA LEU A 24 2.25 -1.67 3.20
C LEU A 24 3.62 -2.29 2.90
N SER A 25 4.70 -1.55 3.15
CA SER A 25 6.07 -2.00 2.85
C SER A 25 6.44 -3.29 3.61
N LYS A 26 6.07 -3.34 4.89
CA LYS A 26 6.09 -4.57 5.71
C LYS A 26 4.98 -5.55 5.32
N GLY A 27 5.06 -6.09 4.10
CA GLY A 27 3.99 -6.85 3.45
C GLY A 27 3.46 -8.05 4.24
N HIS A 28 4.25 -8.63 5.16
CA HIS A 28 3.81 -9.73 6.01
C HIS A 28 2.64 -9.35 6.94
N ALA A 29 2.43 -8.06 7.20
CA ALA A 29 1.27 -7.53 7.93
C ALA A 29 -0.01 -7.44 7.07
N ALA A 30 -0.06 -8.13 5.92
CA ALA A 30 -1.21 -8.16 5.00
C ALA A 30 -2.58 -8.34 5.69
N PRO A 31 -2.75 -9.20 6.71
CA PRO A 31 -4.04 -9.36 7.38
C PRO A 31 -4.60 -8.06 7.98
N ALA A 32 -3.75 -7.16 8.47
CA ALA A 32 -4.16 -5.87 9.01
C ALA A 32 -4.67 -4.93 7.90
N LEU A 33 -3.99 -4.92 6.75
CA LEU A 33 -4.44 -4.17 5.57
C LEU A 33 -5.77 -4.74 5.06
N TYR A 34 -5.88 -6.05 4.86
CA TYR A 34 -7.11 -6.66 4.36
C TYR A 34 -8.29 -6.44 5.30
N SER A 35 -8.10 -6.56 6.61
CA SER A 35 -9.14 -6.25 7.59
C SER A 35 -9.58 -4.79 7.49
N THR A 36 -8.63 -3.86 7.31
CA THR A 36 -8.93 -2.44 7.09
C THR A 36 -9.73 -2.20 5.81
N LEU A 37 -9.36 -2.87 4.71
CA LEU A 37 -10.03 -2.74 3.42
C LEU A 37 -11.44 -3.36 3.44
N ILE A 38 -11.64 -4.48 4.15
CA ILE A 38 -12.96 -5.10 4.37
C ILE A 38 -13.86 -4.15 5.15
N GLU A 39 -13.39 -3.61 6.28
CA GLU A 39 -14.19 -2.69 7.11
C GLU A 39 -14.42 -1.32 6.43
N LYS A 40 -13.68 -1.01 5.37
CA LYS A 40 -13.88 0.16 4.50
C LYS A 40 -14.77 -0.15 3.29
N ASP A 41 -15.36 -1.35 3.22
CA ASP A 41 -16.20 -1.84 2.12
C ASP A 41 -15.49 -1.85 0.74
N LEU A 42 -14.15 -2.00 0.74
CA LEU A 42 -13.33 -2.09 -0.47
C LEU A 42 -13.07 -3.54 -0.89
N ILE A 43 -13.36 -4.51 -0.02
CA ILE A 43 -13.28 -5.95 -0.26
C ILE A 43 -14.52 -6.60 0.37
N ASP A 44 -15.10 -7.62 -0.28
CA ASP A 44 -16.20 -8.39 0.31
C ASP A 44 -15.73 -9.07 1.61
N LYS A 45 -16.47 -8.86 2.70
CA LYS A 45 -16.25 -9.48 4.02
C LYS A 45 -16.16 -11.01 3.97
N ASN A 46 -16.83 -11.65 3.01
CA ASN A 46 -16.78 -13.10 2.84
C ASN A 46 -15.37 -13.62 2.50
N GLU A 47 -14.51 -12.78 1.92
CA GLU A 47 -13.15 -13.15 1.56
C GLU A 47 -12.25 -13.43 2.77
N VAL A 48 -12.61 -12.97 3.97
CA VAL A 48 -11.79 -13.14 5.19
C VAL A 48 -11.45 -14.63 5.46
N LYS A 49 -12.34 -15.54 5.09
CA LYS A 49 -12.17 -17.00 5.27
C LYS A 49 -11.23 -17.64 4.25
N ASN A 50 -10.79 -16.87 3.25
CA ASN A 50 -9.98 -17.34 2.12
C ASN A 50 -8.51 -16.91 2.20
N LEU A 51 -8.11 -16.18 3.24
CA LEU A 51 -6.72 -15.75 3.43
C LEU A 51 -5.74 -16.91 3.23
N ARG A 52 -4.78 -16.72 2.32
CA ARG A 52 -3.71 -17.67 1.93
C ARG A 52 -4.19 -18.98 1.30
N LYS A 53 -5.48 -19.13 0.97
CA LYS A 53 -5.96 -20.29 0.22
C LYS A 53 -5.62 -20.16 -1.26
N ILE A 54 -5.44 -21.30 -1.92
CA ILE A 54 -5.26 -21.38 -3.37
C ILE A 54 -6.43 -20.69 -4.08
N GLY A 55 -6.13 -19.88 -5.10
CA GLY A 55 -7.15 -19.14 -5.86
C GLY A 55 -7.73 -17.90 -5.16
N SER A 56 -7.45 -17.66 -3.88
CA SER A 56 -7.96 -16.46 -3.19
C SER A 56 -7.34 -15.17 -3.73
N ILE A 57 -8.06 -14.06 -3.58
CA ILE A 57 -7.51 -12.71 -3.75
C ILE A 57 -6.65 -12.28 -2.54
N LEU A 58 -6.93 -12.79 -1.34
CA LEU A 58 -6.22 -12.47 -0.10
C LEU A 58 -4.94 -13.30 0.02
N GLN A 59 -3.88 -12.86 -0.66
CA GLN A 59 -2.58 -13.55 -0.67
C GLN A 59 -1.80 -13.34 0.64
N GLY A 60 -0.78 -14.17 0.86
CA GLY A 60 0.05 -14.09 2.08
C GLY A 60 0.79 -12.78 2.27
N HIS A 61 1.02 -12.06 1.18
CA HIS A 61 1.46 -10.66 1.09
C HIS A 61 0.55 -9.91 0.09
N PRO A 62 0.43 -8.58 0.16
CA PRO A 62 -0.43 -7.81 -0.74
C PRO A 62 -0.09 -8.05 -2.22
N ASP A 63 -1.13 -8.18 -3.05
CA ASP A 63 -1.03 -8.33 -4.51
C ASP A 63 -1.94 -7.30 -5.20
N SER A 64 -1.33 -6.28 -5.81
CA SER A 64 -2.06 -5.18 -6.47
C SER A 64 -2.81 -5.63 -7.73
N LYS A 65 -2.47 -6.79 -8.31
CA LYS A 65 -3.21 -7.35 -9.45
C LYS A 65 -4.49 -8.07 -9.03
N LYS A 66 -4.60 -8.50 -7.78
CA LYS A 66 -5.77 -9.23 -7.25
C LYS A 66 -6.73 -8.35 -6.47
N ILE A 67 -6.24 -7.30 -5.82
CA ILE A 67 -7.04 -6.40 -5.01
C ILE A 67 -6.82 -4.97 -5.49
N LYS A 68 -7.85 -4.37 -6.07
CA LYS A 68 -7.79 -3.03 -6.66
C LYS A 68 -7.43 -1.91 -5.66
N ALA A 69 -7.78 -2.09 -4.38
CA ALA A 69 -7.45 -1.16 -3.31
C ALA A 69 -6.03 -1.36 -2.73
N VAL A 70 -5.24 -2.28 -3.28
CA VAL A 70 -3.82 -2.47 -2.96
C VAL A 70 -3.00 -1.82 -4.08
N ASP A 71 -2.20 -0.82 -3.71
CA ASP A 71 -1.46 -0.01 -4.69
C ASP A 71 -0.22 -0.72 -5.24
N ILE A 72 0.49 -1.43 -4.38
CA ILE A 72 1.76 -2.07 -4.68
C ILE A 72 1.77 -3.47 -4.10
N SER A 73 2.20 -4.45 -4.89
CA SER A 73 2.52 -5.79 -4.38
C SER A 73 3.79 -5.72 -3.54
N THR A 74 3.73 -6.17 -2.29
CA THR A 74 4.87 -6.14 -1.36
C THR A 74 5.13 -7.52 -0.76
N GLY A 75 6.17 -7.65 0.07
CA GLY A 75 6.53 -8.89 0.76
C GLY A 75 8.04 -9.02 0.92
N SER A 76 8.78 -8.68 -0.15
CA SER A 76 10.22 -8.44 -0.06
C SER A 76 10.46 -7.13 0.69
N LEU A 77 11.14 -7.19 1.84
CA LEU A 77 11.33 -6.04 2.71
C LEU A 77 12.11 -4.92 1.98
N GLY A 78 11.77 -3.67 2.25
CA GLY A 78 12.40 -2.49 1.68
C GLY A 78 11.94 -2.10 0.28
N GLN A 79 11.46 -3.05 -0.54
CA GLN A 79 10.97 -2.72 -1.89
C GLN A 79 9.71 -1.84 -1.87
N GLY A 80 8.83 -2.03 -0.89
CA GLY A 80 7.60 -1.25 -0.78
C GLY A 80 7.86 0.25 -0.59
N ILE A 81 8.79 0.63 0.28
CA ILE A 81 9.16 2.05 0.49
C ILE A 81 9.83 2.64 -0.75
N SER A 82 10.69 1.89 -1.45
CA SER A 82 11.27 2.35 -2.71
C SER A 82 10.20 2.65 -3.76
N ASN A 83 9.20 1.76 -3.91
CA ASN A 83 8.03 2.00 -4.76
C ASN A 83 7.19 3.20 -4.30
N ALA A 84 7.00 3.37 -2.99
CA ALA A 84 6.24 4.51 -2.43
C ALA A 84 6.93 5.86 -2.73
N VAL A 85 8.26 5.91 -2.65
CA VAL A 85 9.05 7.08 -3.06
C VAL A 85 8.88 7.36 -4.55
N GLY A 86 8.94 6.33 -5.40
CA GLY A 86 8.66 6.46 -6.83
C GLY A 86 7.26 7.02 -7.12
N LEU A 87 6.23 6.53 -6.42
CA LEU A 87 4.86 7.07 -6.51
C LEU A 87 4.82 8.56 -6.12
N ALA A 88 5.47 8.93 -5.01
CA ALA A 88 5.47 10.31 -4.53
C ALA A 88 6.19 11.26 -5.51
N ILE A 89 7.32 10.83 -6.08
CA ILE A 89 8.04 11.60 -7.10
C ILE A 89 7.17 11.76 -8.35
N ALA A 90 6.49 10.70 -8.79
CA ALA A 90 5.58 10.77 -9.94
C ALA A 90 4.42 11.74 -9.69
N SER A 91 3.78 11.68 -8.51
CA SER A 91 2.73 12.63 -8.11
C SER A 91 3.24 14.07 -8.12
N LYS A 92 4.47 14.32 -7.62
CA LYS A 92 5.09 15.65 -7.64
C LYS A 92 5.31 16.16 -9.06
N ILE A 93 5.83 15.33 -9.96
CA ILE A 93 6.06 15.67 -11.37
C ILE A 93 4.75 15.99 -12.10
N ASN A 94 3.69 15.26 -11.79
CA ASN A 94 2.36 15.46 -12.38
C ASN A 94 1.57 16.60 -11.72
N GLU A 95 2.12 17.27 -10.71
CA GLU A 95 1.45 18.27 -9.87
C GLU A 95 0.19 17.78 -9.15
N ASP A 96 0.08 16.46 -8.98
CA ASP A 96 -1.03 15.82 -8.25
C ASP A 96 -1.05 16.31 -6.79
N LYS A 97 -2.25 16.43 -6.22
CA LYS A 97 -2.44 16.91 -4.83
C LYS A 97 -2.62 15.80 -3.80
N ASN A 98 -2.50 14.54 -4.24
CA ASN A 98 -2.62 13.38 -3.37
C ASN A 98 -1.35 13.14 -2.54
N ARG A 99 -1.50 12.32 -1.51
CA ARG A 99 -0.41 11.90 -0.62
C ARG A 99 -0.15 10.41 -0.77
N VAL A 100 1.12 10.03 -0.61
CA VAL A 100 1.56 8.64 -0.50
C VAL A 100 1.93 8.35 0.95
N TYR A 101 1.24 7.38 1.54
CA TYR A 101 1.54 6.88 2.88
C TYR A 101 2.26 5.53 2.77
N ALA A 102 3.31 5.31 3.54
CA ALA A 102 4.00 4.02 3.63
C ALA A 102 4.09 3.57 5.09
N LEU A 103 3.89 2.29 5.34
CA LEU A 103 4.11 1.68 6.66
C LEU A 103 5.27 0.70 6.58
N LEU A 104 6.27 0.91 7.43
CA LEU A 104 7.49 0.12 7.49
C LEU A 104 7.60 -0.67 8.80
N GLY A 105 8.39 -1.73 8.77
CA GLY A 105 8.85 -2.45 9.97
C GLY A 105 10.24 -2.01 10.39
N ASP A 106 10.60 -2.22 11.66
CA ASP A 106 11.94 -1.98 12.19
C ASP A 106 12.99 -2.94 11.61
N GLY A 107 12.69 -4.23 11.52
CA GLY A 107 13.54 -5.21 10.84
C GLY A 107 13.70 -4.91 9.35
N GLU A 108 12.70 -4.26 8.74
CA GLU A 108 12.79 -3.79 7.36
C GLU A 108 13.76 -2.62 7.18
N LEU A 109 13.92 -1.73 8.18
CA LEU A 109 14.89 -0.62 8.12
C LEU A 109 16.36 -1.08 8.06
N GLN A 110 16.62 -2.37 8.22
CA GLN A 110 17.95 -2.96 8.08
C GLN A 110 18.33 -3.23 6.62
N GLU A 111 17.36 -3.21 5.70
CA GLU A 111 17.61 -3.36 4.27
C GLU A 111 18.23 -2.08 3.69
N GLY A 112 19.32 -2.22 2.93
CA GLY A 112 20.03 -1.08 2.35
C GLY A 112 19.15 -0.22 1.44
N ILE A 113 18.25 -0.85 0.69
CA ILE A 113 17.31 -0.17 -0.23
C ILE A 113 16.41 0.85 0.47
N VAL A 114 16.15 0.68 1.77
CA VAL A 114 15.36 1.65 2.55
C VAL A 114 16.10 2.98 2.66
N TRP A 115 17.40 2.93 2.93
CA TRP A 115 18.23 4.12 3.08
C TRP A 115 18.48 4.82 1.74
N GLU A 116 18.63 4.06 0.65
CA GLU A 116 18.67 4.59 -0.71
C GLU A 116 17.35 5.31 -1.06
N ALA A 117 16.21 4.71 -0.73
CA ALA A 117 14.89 5.31 -0.95
C ALA A 117 14.71 6.59 -0.13
N PHE A 118 15.09 6.61 1.15
CA PHE A 118 15.02 7.82 1.99
C PHE A 118 15.93 8.93 1.49
N MET A 119 17.15 8.62 1.08
CA MET A 119 18.07 9.60 0.50
C MET A 119 17.48 10.21 -0.78
N SER A 120 16.89 9.38 -1.64
CA SER A 120 16.21 9.83 -2.85
C SER A 120 15.01 10.72 -2.53
N ALA A 121 14.18 10.33 -1.56
CA ALA A 121 12.98 11.08 -1.17
C ALA A 121 13.30 12.45 -0.55
N ALA A 122 14.43 12.58 0.14
CA ALA A 122 14.86 13.86 0.70
C ALA A 122 15.45 14.79 -0.38
N HIS A 123 16.08 14.22 -1.40
CA HIS A 123 16.70 14.96 -2.49
C HIS A 123 15.67 15.53 -3.48
N TYR A 124 14.64 14.73 -3.80
CA TYR A 124 13.64 15.05 -4.82
C TYR A 124 12.35 15.65 -4.26
#